data_AF-A0A2H9P4W7-F1
#
_entry.id   AF-A0A2H9P4W7-F1
#
_cell.length_a   1.000
_cell.length_b   1.000
_cell.length_c   1.000
_cell.angle_alpha   90.00
_cell.angle_beta   90.00
_cell.angle_gamma   90.00
#
_symmetry.space_group_name_H-M   'P 1'
#
loop_
_entity.id
_entity.type
_entity.pdbx_description
1 polymer ?
#
loop_
_entity_poly.entity_id
_entity_poly.type
_entity_poly.pdbx_seq_one_letter_code
_entity_poly.pdbx_strand_id
1 'polypeptide(L)'
;MTELNKKVFGKITTKEIIGAIPPVADIKKLLENEFQNLISELELQTKDDLKKLLKEQQIVNKYINSRPGAMALAQDKIRLFTVYNQKYLQNINEKLQS
;
A
#
# COMPACT_ATOMS: atom_id res chain seq x y z
N MET A 1 -11.94 11.86 -11.29
CA MET A 1 -12.60 11.77 -9.98
C MET A 1 -11.67 11.11 -8.98
N THR A 2 -11.61 11.61 -7.76
CA THR A 2 -10.76 11.10 -6.69
C THR A 2 -11.36 9.81 -6.15
N GLU A 3 -10.86 8.63 -6.54
CA GLU A 3 -11.37 7.34 -6.03
C GLU A 3 -10.92 7.10 -4.58
N LEU A 4 -11.62 7.72 -3.62
CA LEU A 4 -11.29 7.63 -2.20
C LEU A 4 -11.50 6.23 -1.61
N ASN A 5 -12.45 5.46 -2.13
CA ASN A 5 -12.75 4.10 -1.66
C ASN A 5 -11.92 3.02 -2.35
N LYS A 6 -11.03 3.39 -3.27
CA LYS A 6 -10.13 2.44 -3.93
C LYS A 6 -9.18 1.86 -2.90
N LYS A 7 -9.11 0.52 -2.83
CA LYS A 7 -8.14 -0.22 -2.03
C LYS A 7 -6.74 -0.04 -2.62
N VAL A 8 -5.79 0.30 -1.77
CA VAL A 8 -4.42 0.64 -2.14
C VAL A 8 -3.37 -0.20 -1.42
N PHE A 9 -3.75 -0.88 -0.34
CA PHE A 9 -2.88 -1.82 0.36
C PHE A 9 -3.75 -2.81 1.11
N GLY A 10 -3.99 -3.99 0.51
CA GLY A 10 -4.95 -4.95 1.02
C GLY A 10 -6.35 -4.32 1.19
N LYS A 11 -6.85 -4.24 2.42
CA LYS A 11 -8.13 -3.61 2.77
C LYS A 11 -8.07 -2.09 2.91
N ILE A 12 -6.88 -1.51 3.04
CA ILE A 12 -6.68 -0.07 3.26
C ILE A 12 -7.02 0.70 1.99
N THR A 13 -7.81 1.76 2.13
CA THR A 13 -8.30 2.61 1.05
C THR A 13 -7.51 3.89 0.89
N THR A 14 -7.67 4.52 -0.28
CA THR A 14 -7.07 5.82 -0.59
C THR A 14 -7.45 6.87 0.46
N LYS A 15 -8.71 6.88 0.93
CA LYS A 15 -9.22 7.81 1.95
C LYS A 15 -8.45 7.73 3.26
N GLU A 16 -8.08 6.54 3.69
CA GLU A 16 -7.36 6.35 4.95
C GLU A 16 -5.92 6.88 4.86
N ILE A 17 -5.30 6.78 3.67
CA ILE A 17 -3.94 7.28 3.43
C ILE A 17 -3.91 8.80 3.25
N ILE A 18 -4.78 9.38 2.42
CA ILE A 18 -4.71 10.81 2.06
C ILE A 18 -5.72 11.71 2.79
N GLY A 19 -6.73 11.12 3.44
CA GLY A 19 -7.74 11.87 4.20
C GLY A 19 -7.26 12.24 5.60
N ALA A 20 -8.09 12.93 6.39
CA ALA A 20 -7.74 13.30 7.77
C ALA A 20 -7.87 12.12 8.76
N ILE A 21 -8.74 11.16 8.46
CA ILE A 21 -9.08 10.03 9.32
C ILE A 21 -8.67 8.73 8.61
N PRO A 22 -8.02 7.77 9.31
CA PRO A 22 -7.63 7.80 10.72
C PRO A 22 -6.36 8.63 10.99
N PRO A 23 -6.04 8.93 12.27
CA PRO A 23 -4.77 9.53 12.68
C PRO A 23 -3.54 8.72 12.24
N VAL A 24 -2.37 9.36 12.21
CA VAL A 24 -1.10 8.74 11.79
C VAL A 24 -0.70 7.53 12.66
N ALA A 25 -0.96 7.58 13.97
CA ALA A 25 -0.63 6.46 14.86
C ALA A 25 -1.46 5.21 14.52
N ASP A 26 -2.72 5.40 14.17
CA ASP A 26 -3.64 4.32 13.82
C ASP A 26 -3.35 3.79 12.42
N ILE A 27 -3.04 4.65 11.44
CA ILE A 27 -2.67 4.18 10.10
C ILE A 27 -1.41 3.31 10.14
N LYS A 28 -0.45 3.60 11.03
CA LYS A 28 0.74 2.78 11.20
C LYS A 28 0.38 1.36 11.62
N LYS A 29 -0.50 1.21 12.62
CA LYS A 29 -0.96 -0.10 13.11
C LYS A 29 -1.75 -0.85 12.03
N LEU A 30 -2.61 -0.15 11.29
CA LEU A 30 -3.36 -0.73 10.19
C LEU A 30 -2.44 -1.24 9.08
N LEU A 31 -1.46 -0.43 8.65
CA LEU A 31 -0.47 -0.84 7.65
C LEU A 31 0.38 -2.03 8.11
N GLU A 32 0.76 -2.06 9.38
CA GLU A 32 1.54 -3.15 9.96
C GLU A 32 0.77 -4.47 9.96
N ASN A 33 -0.47 -4.46 10.46
CA ASN A 33 -1.34 -5.64 10.47
C ASN A 33 -1.66 -6.12 9.06
N GLU A 34 -2.00 -5.19 8.16
CA GLU A 34 -2.32 -5.55 6.78
C GLU A 34 -1.08 -6.07 6.04
N PHE A 35 0.11 -5.54 6.33
CA PHE A 35 1.36 -6.06 5.78
C PHE A 35 1.59 -7.52 6.17
N GLN A 36 1.41 -7.88 7.44
CA GLN A 36 1.56 -9.27 7.89
C GLN A 36 0.55 -10.21 7.21
N ASN A 37 -0.70 -9.75 7.03
CA ASN A 37 -1.71 -10.51 6.32
C ASN A 37 -1.32 -10.72 4.85
N LEU A 38 -0.91 -9.65 4.15
CA LEU A 38 -0.49 -9.74 2.75
C LEU A 38 0.71 -10.66 2.57
N ILE A 39 1.72 -10.60 3.45
CA ILE A 39 2.88 -11.51 3.39
C ILE A 39 2.45 -12.97 3.54
N SER A 40 1.53 -13.26 4.46
CA SER A 40 0.99 -14.61 4.63
C SER A 40 0.22 -15.07 3.38
N GLU A 41 -0.56 -14.18 2.78
CA GLU A 41 -1.29 -14.47 1.53
C GLU A 41 -0.36 -14.71 0.34
N LEU A 42 0.84 -14.11 0.30
CA LEU A 42 1.82 -14.34 -0.78
C LEU A 42 2.28 -15.80 -0.87
N GLU A 43 2.19 -16.58 0.21
CA GLU A 43 2.54 -18.01 0.19
C GLU A 43 1.58 -18.85 -0.67
N LEU A 44 0.36 -18.36 -0.87
CA LEU A 44 -0.69 -19.03 -1.61
C LEU A 44 -0.76 -18.58 -3.08
N GLN A 45 0.07 -17.62 -3.50
CA GLN A 45 0.01 -17.03 -4.84
C GLN A 45 0.93 -17.74 -5.83
N THR A 46 0.50 -17.83 -7.08
CA THR A 46 1.36 -18.34 -8.17
C THR A 46 2.36 -17.27 -8.65
N LYS A 47 3.39 -17.66 -9.40
CA LYS A 47 4.34 -16.70 -9.99
C LYS A 47 3.66 -15.67 -10.90
N ASP A 48 2.59 -16.03 -11.61
CA ASP A 48 1.85 -15.07 -12.44
C ASP A 48 1.00 -14.12 -11.59
N ASP A 49 0.42 -14.59 -10.49
CA ASP A 49 -0.30 -13.73 -9.54
C ASP A 49 0.65 -12.74 -8.87
N LEU A 50 1.84 -13.20 -8.45
CA LEU A 50 2.89 -12.34 -7.90
C LEU A 50 3.31 -11.24 -8.88
N LYS A 51 3.47 -11.54 -10.18
CA LYS A 51 3.77 -10.52 -11.21
C LYS A 51 2.65 -9.50 -11.38
N LYS A 52 1.38 -9.93 -11.30
CA LYS A 52 0.22 -9.03 -11.35
C LYS A 52 0.21 -8.11 -10.14
N LEU A 53 0.33 -8.67 -8.92
CA LEU A 53 0.40 -7.92 -7.67
C LEU A 53 1.51 -6.88 -7.68
N LEU A 54 2.71 -7.24 -8.16
CA LEU A 54 3.84 -6.33 -8.28
C LEU A 54 3.49 -5.09 -9.13
N LYS A 55 2.89 -5.32 -10.31
CA LYS A 55 2.51 -4.24 -11.24
C LYS A 55 1.40 -3.37 -10.66
N GLU A 56 0.36 -3.98 -10.09
CA GLU A 56 -0.75 -3.28 -9.47
C GLU A 56 -0.25 -2.36 -8.34
N GLN A 57 0.62 -2.89 -7.48
CA GLN A 57 1.13 -2.15 -6.34
C GLN A 57 2.06 -0.99 -6.77
N GLN A 58 2.81 -1.13 -7.85
CA GLN A 58 3.57 -0.03 -8.46
C GLN A 58 2.67 1.09 -9.00
N ILE A 59 1.55 0.73 -9.66
CA ILE A 59 0.57 1.70 -10.17
C ILE A 59 -0.08 2.44 -9.02
N VAL A 60 -0.49 1.72 -7.97
CA VAL A 60 -1.07 2.31 -6.76
C VAL A 60 -0.10 3.26 -6.07
N ASN A 61 1.17 2.86 -5.94
CA ASN A 61 2.19 3.71 -5.34
C ASN A 61 2.35 5.04 -6.10
N LYS A 62 2.39 4.98 -7.44
CA LYS A 62 2.42 6.18 -8.28
C LYS A 62 1.16 7.03 -8.08
N TYR A 63 -0.01 6.40 -8.05
CA TYR A 63 -1.30 7.07 -7.85
C TYR A 63 -1.41 7.81 -6.50
N ILE A 64 -0.89 7.24 -5.41
CA ILE A 64 -0.87 7.89 -4.10
C ILE A 64 0.11 9.07 -4.10
N ASN A 65 1.30 8.88 -4.69
CA ASN A 65 2.37 9.89 -4.67
C ASN A 65 2.22 11.00 -5.71
N SER A 66 1.41 10.82 -6.76
CA SER A 66 1.25 11.83 -7.84
C SER A 66 0.23 12.92 -7.54
N ARG A 67 -0.45 12.89 -6.39
CA ARG A 67 -1.58 13.77 -6.08
C ARG A 67 -1.12 15.17 -5.65
N PRO A 68 -1.29 16.23 -6.48
CA PRO A 68 -0.66 17.54 -6.28
C PRO A 68 -1.26 18.41 -5.15
N GLY A 69 -2.08 17.86 -4.26
CA GLY A 69 -2.85 18.64 -3.28
C GLY A 69 -2.99 18.01 -1.90
N ALA A 70 -2.37 16.85 -1.64
CA ALA A 70 -2.31 16.26 -0.28
C ALA A 70 -1.20 16.90 0.58
N MET A 71 -0.93 18.19 0.35
CA MET A 71 0.19 18.93 0.91
C MET A 71 -0.06 19.27 2.39
N ALA A 72 0.99 19.05 3.19
CA ALA A 72 1.08 19.13 4.67
C ALA A 72 0.42 18.00 5.48
N LEU A 73 -0.91 17.93 5.58
CA LEU A 73 -1.57 17.16 6.66
C LEU A 73 -1.50 15.62 6.55
N ALA A 74 -1.31 15.08 5.35
CA ALA A 74 -1.25 13.62 5.12
C ALA A 74 0.16 13.11 4.76
N GLN A 75 1.18 13.97 4.76
CA GLN A 75 2.53 13.61 4.35
C GLN A 75 3.10 12.43 5.14
N ASP A 76 2.88 12.41 6.46
CA ASP A 76 3.35 11.30 7.31
C ASP A 76 2.69 9.98 6.96
N LYS A 77 1.39 10.00 6.63
CA LYS A 77 0.65 8.79 6.24
C LYS A 77 1.09 8.28 4.87
N ILE A 78 1.31 9.18 3.91
CA ILE A 78 1.85 8.85 2.59
C ILE A 78 3.27 8.27 2.72
N ARG A 79 4.09 8.83 3.60
CA ARG A 79 5.43 8.30 3.89
C ARG A 79 5.37 6.90 4.50
N LEU A 80 4.52 6.70 5.51
CA LEU A 80 4.30 5.37 6.11
C LEU A 80 3.83 4.36 5.07
N PHE A 81 2.81 4.70 4.28
CA PHE A 81 2.33 3.87 3.18
C PHE A 81 3.47 3.52 2.23
N THR A 82 4.28 4.50 1.82
CA THR A 82 5.39 4.27 0.88
C THR A 82 6.41 3.28 1.44
N VAL A 83 6.74 3.37 2.74
CA VAL A 83 7.65 2.43 3.41
C VAL A 83 7.10 1.02 3.40
N TYR A 84 5.85 0.80 3.82
CA TYR A 84 5.24 -0.53 3.82
C TYR A 84 5.05 -1.08 2.41
N ASN A 85 4.67 -0.22 1.47
CA ASN A 85 4.54 -0.56 0.06
C ASN A 85 5.87 -1.04 -0.54
N GLN A 86 6.98 -0.34 -0.25
CA GLN A 86 8.32 -0.75 -0.69
C GLN A 86 8.72 -2.10 -0.10
N LYS A 87 8.49 -2.31 1.20
CA LYS A 87 8.73 -3.61 1.85
C LYS A 87 7.94 -4.74 1.18
N TYR A 88 6.67 -4.50 0.86
CA TYR A 88 5.82 -5.48 0.20
C TYR A 88 6.30 -5.81 -1.22
N LEU A 89 6.65 -4.79 -2.02
CA LEU A 89 7.25 -4.98 -3.33
C LEU A 89 8.55 -5.80 -3.28
N GLN A 90 9.39 -5.55 -2.26
CA GLN A 90 10.61 -6.32 -2.06
C GLN A 90 10.30 -7.80 -1.78
N ASN A 91 9.36 -8.09 -0.88
CA ASN A 91 8.96 -9.47 -0.55
C ASN A 91 8.37 -10.21 -1.76
N ILE A 92 7.56 -9.54 -2.59
CA ILE A 92 7.05 -10.12 -3.84
C ILE A 92 8.20 -10.48 -4.77
N ASN A 93 9.18 -9.58 -4.94
CA ASN A 93 10.34 -9.85 -5.78
C ASN A 93 11.19 -11.01 -5.26
N GLU A 94 11.47 -11.06 -3.96
CA GLU A 94 12.20 -12.17 -3.33
C GLU A 94 11.49 -13.51 -3.57
N LYS A 95 10.16 -13.57 -3.44
CA LYS A 95 9.36 -14.76 -3.77
C LYS A 95 9.36 -15.10 -5.27
N LEU A 96 9.41 -14.12 -6.16
CA LEU A 96 9.51 -14.37 -7.60
C LEU A 96 10.87 -14.96 -8.01
N GLN A 97 11.93 -14.59 -7.30
CA GLN A 97 13.30 -15.10 -7.52
C GLN A 97 13.56 -16.44 -6.81
N SER A 98 12.72 -16.82 -5.85
CA SER A 98 12.73 -18.15 -5.22
C SER A 98 12.15 -19.22 -6.15
#